data_AF-A0A6P8BG78-F1
#
_entry.id   AF-A0A6P8BG78-F1
#
_cell.length_a   1.000
_cell.length_b   1.000
_cell.length_c   1.000
_cell.angle_alpha   90.00
_cell.angle_beta   90.00
_cell.angle_gamma   90.00
#
_symmetry.space_group_name_H-M   'P 1'
#
loop_
_entity.id
_entity.type
_entity.pdbx_description
1 polymer ?
#
loop_
_entity_poly.entity_id
_entity_poly.type
_entity_poly.pdbx_seq_one_letter_code
_entity_poly.pdbx_strand_id
1 'polypeptide(L)'
;MAESDITEATIKDALTERLNAIHAEVTDMSGGCGQAFTVLIVSPEFAGKNSLKRHRLVNAAMKDEIARIHAWTAKCQTPEEWERDKASATGADGPSMDGTIGGHVDGVKG
;
A
#
# COMPACT_ATOMS: atom_id res chain seq x y z
N MET A 1 28.44 7.49 -7.85
CA MET A 1 27.31 7.57 -6.91
C MET A 1 26.12 7.04 -7.69
N ALA A 2 25.55 5.90 -7.32
CA ALA A 2 24.48 5.29 -8.10
C ALA A 2 23.21 6.14 -7.93
N GLU A 3 22.81 6.84 -9.00
CA GLU A 3 21.44 7.32 -9.13
C GLU A 3 20.56 6.08 -9.24
N SER A 4 20.02 5.65 -8.11
CA SER A 4 19.24 4.42 -8.04
C SER A 4 17.93 4.62 -8.79
N ASP A 5 17.86 4.12 -10.02
CA ASP A 5 16.60 3.86 -10.70
C ASP A 5 15.66 3.15 -9.71
N ILE A 6 14.50 3.76 -9.46
CA ILE A 6 13.49 3.15 -8.61
C ILE A 6 12.98 1.92 -9.36
N THR A 7 13.32 0.73 -8.88
CA THR A 7 12.86 -0.53 -9.46
C THR A 7 11.88 -1.24 -8.53
N GLU A 8 11.13 -2.18 -9.10
CA GLU A 8 10.18 -3.02 -8.36
C GLU A 8 10.86 -3.76 -7.20
N ALA A 9 12.09 -4.23 -7.42
CA ALA A 9 12.90 -4.90 -6.40
C ALA A 9 13.26 -3.96 -5.25
N THR A 10 13.74 -2.74 -5.56
CA THR A 10 14.10 -1.74 -4.53
C THR A 10 12.89 -1.34 -3.69
N ILE A 11 11.73 -1.12 -4.33
CA ILE A 11 10.49 -0.81 -3.63
C ILE A 11 10.10 -1.97 -2.72
N LYS A 12 10.12 -3.21 -3.24
CA LYS A 12 9.74 -4.39 -2.47
C LYS A 12 10.61 -4.56 -1.23
N ASP A 13 11.93 -4.43 -1.37
CA ASP A 13 12.89 -4.57 -0.27
C ASP A 13 12.65 -3.50 0.81
N ALA A 14 12.50 -2.24 0.40
CA ALA A 14 12.21 -1.12 1.31
C ALA A 14 10.90 -1.32 2.08
N LEU A 15 9.86 -1.89 1.45
CA LEU A 15 8.60 -2.18 2.12
C LEU A 15 8.73 -3.33 3.12
N THR A 16 9.45 -4.38 2.77
CA THR A 16 9.70 -5.50 3.70
C THR A 16 10.53 -5.04 4.90
N GLU A 17 11.59 -4.25 4.69
CA GLU A 17 12.47 -3.76 5.75
C GLU A 17 11.79 -2.69 6.63
N ARG A 18 11.15 -1.68 6.04
CA ARG A 18 10.58 -0.52 6.77
C ARG A 18 9.20 -0.79 7.36
N LEU A 19 8.38 -1.64 6.71
CA LEU A 19 6.98 -1.88 7.09
C LEU A 19 6.71 -3.30 7.60
N ASN A 20 7.76 -4.12 7.72
CA ASN A 20 7.67 -5.51 8.11
C ASN A 20 6.66 -6.29 7.24
N ALA A 21 6.62 -5.96 5.94
CA ALA A 21 5.65 -6.52 5.00
C ALA A 21 5.93 -8.01 4.78
N ILE A 22 4.96 -8.85 5.12
CA ILE A 22 5.02 -10.30 4.90
C ILE A 22 4.79 -10.66 3.43
N HIS A 23 4.09 -9.79 2.70
CA HIS A 23 3.89 -9.92 1.26
C HIS A 23 3.88 -8.53 0.64
N ALA A 24 4.67 -8.36 -0.42
CA ALA A 24 4.76 -7.13 -1.19
C ALA A 24 4.84 -7.50 -2.67
N GLU A 25 3.85 -7.03 -3.41
CA GLU A 25 3.76 -7.18 -4.86
C GLU A 25 3.83 -5.78 -5.47
N VAL A 26 4.85 -5.53 -6.28
CA VAL A 26 5.09 -4.26 -6.95
C VAL A 26 4.92 -4.51 -8.43
N THR A 27 4.15 -3.66 -9.08
CA THR A 27 3.85 -3.73 -10.52
C THR A 27 4.11 -2.35 -11.13
N ASP A 28 5.02 -2.28 -12.09
CA ASP A 28 5.20 -1.07 -12.90
C ASP A 28 4.05 -0.89 -13.91
N MET A 29 3.24 0.16 -13.69
CA MET A 29 2.14 0.54 -14.58
C MET A 29 2.59 1.47 -15.72
N SER A 30 3.84 1.92 -15.72
CA SER A 30 4.39 2.79 -16.77
C SER A 30 4.97 2.04 -17.97
N GLY A 31 4.89 0.71 -17.98
CA GLY A 31 5.38 -0.13 -19.07
C GLY A 31 6.91 -0.17 -19.18
N GLY A 32 7.62 -0.09 -18.04
CA GLY A 32 9.08 -0.16 -17.97
C GLY A 32 9.77 1.20 -17.88
N CYS A 33 9.02 2.30 -17.76
CA CYS A 33 9.62 3.64 -17.59
C CYS A 33 9.89 4.00 -16.12
N GLY A 34 9.43 3.20 -15.16
CA GLY A 34 9.61 3.46 -13.73
C GLY A 34 8.95 4.77 -13.23
N GLN A 35 7.88 5.22 -13.89
CA GLN A 35 7.21 6.48 -13.55
C GLN A 35 5.90 6.27 -12.76
N ALA A 36 5.34 5.07 -12.80
CA ALA A 36 4.06 4.76 -12.17
C ALA A 36 4.10 3.36 -11.55
N PHE A 37 3.96 3.27 -10.24
CA PHE A 37 4.00 1.98 -9.55
C PHE A 37 2.69 1.73 -8.79
N THR A 38 2.19 0.51 -8.94
CA THR A 38 1.11 -0.03 -8.13
C THR A 38 1.68 -1.10 -7.22
N VAL A 39 1.41 -0.99 -5.93
CA VAL A 39 1.96 -1.88 -4.92
C VAL A 39 0.85 -2.44 -4.05
N LEU A 40 0.82 -3.76 -3.89
CA LEU A 40 0.04 -4.44 -2.86
C LEU A 40 0.96 -4.79 -1.69
N ILE A 41 0.65 -4.24 -0.52
CA ILE A 41 1.43 -4.43 0.70
C ILE A 41 0.54 -5.12 1.72
N VAL A 42 1.00 -6.27 2.18
CA VAL A 42 0.37 -7.03 3.25
C VAL A 42 1.31 -7.03 4.44
N SER A 43 0.85 -6.44 5.54
CA SER A 43 1.63 -6.37 6.77
C SER A 43 0.74 -6.48 8.00
N PRO A 44 1.15 -7.24 9.04
CA PRO A 44 0.46 -7.21 10.33
C PRO A 44 0.52 -5.83 10.98
N GLU A 45 1.47 -4.96 10.60
CA GLU A 45 1.54 -3.58 11.07
C GLU A 45 0.28 -2.78 10.75
N PHE A 46 -0.49 -3.17 9.75
CA PHE A 46 -1.73 -2.48 9.38
C PHE A 46 -2.93 -2.87 10.26
N ALA A 47 -2.81 -3.94 11.04
CA ALA A 47 -3.85 -4.37 11.96
C ALA A 47 -4.11 -3.30 13.03
N GLY A 48 -5.39 -3.01 13.27
CA GLY A 48 -5.81 -1.96 14.21
C GLY A 48 -5.55 -0.51 13.75
N LYS A 49 -5.01 -0.28 12.55
CA LYS A 49 -4.85 1.05 11.94
C LYS A 49 -5.93 1.28 10.89
N ASN A 50 -6.57 2.45 10.90
CA ASN A 50 -7.50 2.85 9.83
C ASN A 50 -6.75 3.08 8.51
N SER A 51 -7.48 3.02 7.38
CA SER A 51 -6.94 3.23 6.02
C SER A 51 -6.01 4.46 5.92
N LEU A 52 -6.44 5.64 6.40
CA LEU A 52 -5.61 6.85 6.38
C LEU A 52 -4.28 6.69 7.14
N LYS A 53 -4.28 6.03 8.31
CA LYS A 53 -3.05 5.81 9.09
C LYS A 53 -2.11 4.85 8.35
N ARG A 54 -2.64 3.79 7.74
CA ARG A 54 -1.86 2.85 6.91
C ARG A 54 -1.18 3.59 5.76
N HIS A 55 -1.94 4.36 4.99
CA HIS A 55 -1.42 5.17 3.89
C HIS A 55 -0.37 6.20 4.35
N ARG A 56 -0.60 6.90 5.46
CA ARG A 56 0.39 7.83 6.02
C ARG A 56 1.68 7.13 6.42
N LEU A 57 1.60 5.92 6.97
CA LEU A 57 2.75 5.12 7.39
C LEU A 57 3.57 4.70 6.16
N VAL A 58 2.91 4.18 5.12
CA VAL A 58 3.57 3.81 3.85
C VAL A 58 4.18 5.03 3.16
N ASN A 59 3.43 6.13 3.04
CA ASN A 59 3.93 7.34 2.39
C ASN A 59 5.08 7.98 3.17
N ALA A 60 5.11 7.87 4.50
CA ALA A 60 6.23 8.34 5.30
C ALA A 60 7.46 7.44 5.12
N ALA A 61 7.26 6.11 5.08
CA ALA A 61 8.33 5.15 4.86
C ALA A 61 8.93 5.28 3.45
N MET A 62 8.13 5.55 2.42
CA MET A 62 8.53 5.60 1.01
C MET A 62 8.61 7.03 0.45
N LYS A 63 8.77 8.04 1.31
CA LYS A 63 8.62 9.44 0.93
C LYS A 63 9.61 9.85 -0.17
N ASP A 64 10.86 9.42 -0.03
CA ASP A 64 11.94 9.77 -0.95
C ASP A 64 11.77 9.11 -2.32
N GLU A 65 11.25 7.89 -2.35
CA GLU A 65 10.93 7.15 -3.56
C GLU A 65 9.69 7.74 -4.25
N ILE A 66 8.60 7.97 -3.50
CA ILE A 66 7.36 8.57 -4.01
C ILE A 66 7.62 9.96 -4.59
N ALA A 67 8.52 10.75 -4.00
CA ALA A 67 8.89 12.06 -4.53
C ALA A 67 9.55 12.02 -5.92
N ARG A 68 10.09 10.86 -6.32
CA ARG A 68 10.73 10.65 -7.63
C ARG A 68 9.79 10.03 -8.66
N ILE A 69 8.68 9.41 -8.22
CA ILE A 69 7.71 8.71 -9.06
C ILE A 69 6.54 9.67 -9.38
N HIS A 70 6.05 9.66 -10.62
CA HIS A 70 4.90 10.51 -11.00
C HIS A 70 3.57 9.99 -10.42
N ALA A 71 3.37 8.67 -10.42
CA ALA A 71 2.17 8.04 -9.89
C ALA A 71 2.49 6.90 -8.93
N TRP A 72 1.98 6.98 -7.71
CA TRP A 72 2.14 5.96 -6.69
C TRP A 72 0.79 5.49 -6.18
N THR A 73 0.54 4.19 -6.28
CA THR A 73 -0.66 3.55 -5.73
C THR A 73 -0.23 2.43 -4.79
N ALA A 74 -0.62 2.50 -3.52
CA ALA A 74 -0.33 1.46 -2.54
C ALA A 74 -1.62 0.93 -1.90
N LYS A 75 -1.90 -0.36 -2.06
CA LYS A 75 -2.99 -1.06 -1.39
C LYS A 75 -2.45 -1.68 -0.10
N CYS A 76 -2.92 -1.22 1.06
CA CYS A 76 -2.43 -1.63 2.37
C CYS A 76 -3.44 -2.55 3.05
N GLN A 77 -3.20 -3.86 3.04
CA GLN A 77 -4.11 -4.88 3.61
C GLN A 77 -3.46 -5.61 4.79
N THR A 78 -4.26 -6.04 5.76
CA THR A 78 -3.77 -7.00 6.75
C THR A 78 -3.64 -8.40 6.12
N PRO A 79 -2.82 -9.29 6.70
CA PRO A 79 -2.80 -10.71 6.32
C PRO A 79 -4.21 -11.32 6.22
N GLU A 80 -5.05 -11.07 7.22
CA GLU A 80 -6.41 -11.60 7.29
C GLU A 80 -7.31 -11.08 6.14
N GLU A 81 -7.18 -9.78 5.81
CA GLU A 81 -7.89 -9.19 4.68
C GLU A 81 -7.41 -9.76 3.35
N TRP A 82 -6.09 -9.94 3.19
CA TRP A 82 -5.50 -10.49 1.98
C TRP A 82 -5.93 -11.95 1.75
N GLU A 83 -5.92 -12.78 2.79
CA GLU A 83 -6.39 -14.16 2.72
C GLU A 83 -7.88 -14.22 2.31
N ARG A 84 -8.71 -13.34 2.87
CA ARG A 84 -10.13 -13.22 2.50
C ARG A 84 -10.31 -12.77 1.04
N ASP A 85 -9.57 -11.77 0.59
CA ASP A 85 -9.65 -11.24 -0.80
C ASP A 85 -9.21 -12.33 -1.80
N LYS A 86 -8.16 -13.07 -1.48
CA LYS A 86 -7.62 -14.16 -2.30
C LYS A 86 -8.58 -15.34 -2.38
N ALA A 87 -9.27 -15.67 -1.29
CA ALA A 87 -10.32 -16.69 -1.27
C ALA A 87 -11.55 -16.27 -2.10
N SER A 88 -11.93 -14.99 -2.02
CA SER A 88 -13.04 -14.40 -2.77
C SER A 88 -12.75 -14.29 -4.28
N ALA A 89 -11.50 -14.10 -4.68
CA ALA A 89 -11.11 -14.05 -6.09
C ALA A 89 -11.32 -15.40 -6.84
N THR A 90 -11.41 -16.51 -6.11
CA THR A 90 -11.63 -17.86 -6.66
C THR A 90 -13.09 -18.34 -6.64
N GLY A 91 -14.04 -17.55 -6.14
CA GLY A 91 -15.45 -17.93 -6.07
C GLY A 91 -16.38 -16.73 -6.22
N ALA A 92 -17.26 -16.77 -7.22
CA ALA A 92 -18.27 -15.75 -7.49
C ALA A 92 -19.13 -15.42 -6.26
N ASP A 93 -19.06 -14.17 -5.78
CA ASP A 93 -20.15 -13.28 -5.32
C ASP A 93 -19.51 -12.03 -4.67
N GLY A 94 -19.55 -10.88 -5.35
CA GLY A 94 -19.14 -9.59 -4.77
C GLY A 94 -20.33 -8.86 -4.10
N PRO A 95 -20.13 -7.70 -3.43
CA PRO A 95 -18.89 -7.03 -3.03
C PRO A 95 -18.83 -6.81 -1.51
N SER A 96 -17.68 -6.44 -0.97
CA SER A 96 -17.64 -5.64 0.25
C SER A 96 -16.55 -4.59 0.11
N MET A 97 -16.96 -3.45 -0.46
CA MET A 97 -16.23 -2.21 -0.25
C MET A 97 -16.33 -1.90 1.24
N ASP A 98 -15.35 -2.34 2.03
CA ASP A 98 -15.08 -1.71 3.34
C ASP A 98 -14.47 -0.33 3.06
N GLY A 99 -15.30 0.54 2.50
CA GLY A 99 -15.07 1.96 2.47
C GLY A 99 -15.28 2.45 3.90
N THR A 100 -14.23 2.33 4.73
CA THR A 100 -13.99 3.12 5.95
C THR A 100 -15.23 3.91 6.43
N ILE A 101 -16.18 3.22 7.04
CA ILE A 101 -17.27 3.87 7.77
C ILE A 101 -16.64 4.37 9.07
N GLY A 102 -16.32 5.66 9.11
CA GLY A 102 -15.71 6.26 10.29
C GLY A 102 -15.14 7.65 10.09
N GLY A 103 -15.66 8.43 9.14
CA GLY A 103 -15.46 9.87 9.08
C GLY A 103 -16.21 10.58 10.22
N HIS A 104 -15.94 10.23 11.47
CA HIS A 104 -16.30 11.06 12.62
C HIS A 104 -15.27 12.18 12.69
N VAL A 105 -15.58 13.31 12.06
CA VAL A 105 -14.91 14.58 12.34
C VAL A 105 -15.53 15.11 13.63
N ASP A 106 -14.97 14.78 14.79
CA ASP A 106 -15.37 15.43 16.04
C ASP A 106 -15.04 16.92 15.89
N GLY A 107 -16.09 17.73 15.88
CA GLY A 107 -16.04 19.14 15.53
C GLY A 107 -15.06 19.90 16.41
N VAL A 108 -14.22 20.72 15.79
CA VAL A 108 -13.50 21.77 16.51
C VAL A 108 -14.57 22.73 17.05
N LYS A 109 -14.85 22.62 18.35
CA LYS A 109 -15.63 23.63 19.08
C LYS A 109 -14.74 24.87 19.19
N GLY A 110 -15.12 25.92 18.48
CA GLY A 110 -14.77 27.31 18.77
C GLY A 110 -15.99 28.00 19.37
#